data_AF-F8C688-F1
#
_entry.id   AF-F8C688-F1
#
_cell.length_a   1.000
_cell.length_b   1.000
_cell.length_c   1.000
_cell.angle_alpha   90.00
_cell.angle_beta   90.00
_cell.angle_gamma   90.00
#
_symmetry.space_group_name_H-M   'P 1'
#
loop_
_entity.id
_entity.type
_entity.pdbx_description
1 polymer ?
#
loop_
_entity_poly.entity_id
_entity_poly.type
_entity_poly.pdbx_seq_one_letter_code
_entity_poly.pdbx_strand_id
1 'polypeptide(L)'
;MGIIFVIFLIGGLVIFNGYSKNASSNPVEEKPRDFKCLKCHKGSKSLENMVKEKNITSAEELRVLIRKGPKSGLHTTVPDEDLEKAIQYLNLK
;
A
#
# COMPACT_ATOMS: atom_id res chain seq x y z
N MET A 1 -47.97 -20.63 -30.93
CA MET A 1 -47.46 -20.18 -29.61
C MET A 1 -46.85 -21.37 -28.86
N GLY A 2 -45.54 -21.68 -28.96
CA GLY A 2 -45.07 -22.80 -28.13
C GLY A 2 -43.60 -23.18 -28.06
N ILE A 3 -42.68 -22.68 -28.89
CA ILE A 3 -41.32 -23.25 -28.94
C ILE A 3 -40.20 -22.23 -28.60
N ILE A 4 -40.48 -20.93 -28.69
CA ILE A 4 -39.46 -19.88 -28.53
C ILE A 4 -39.15 -19.56 -27.05
N PHE A 5 -40.03 -19.93 -26.11
CA PHE A 5 -39.85 -19.59 -24.71
C PHE A 5 -38.96 -20.55 -23.89
N VAL A 6 -38.62 -21.74 -24.42
CA VAL A 6 -37.89 -22.75 -23.64
C VAL A 6 -36.38 -22.49 -23.60
N ILE A 7 -35.83 -21.79 -24.60
CA ILE A 7 -34.38 -21.58 -24.72
C ILE A 7 -33.88 -20.56 -23.67
N PHE A 8 -34.73 -19.62 -23.24
CA PHE A 8 -34.34 -18.59 -22.28
C PHE A 8 -34.29 -19.09 -20.82
N LEU A 9 -34.93 -20.21 -20.47
CA LEU A 9 -34.93 -20.71 -19.10
C LEU A 9 -33.74 -21.61 -18.75
N ILE A 10 -33.07 -22.22 -19.74
CA ILE A 10 -31.93 -23.11 -19.49
C ILE A 10 -30.60 -22.34 -19.55
N GLY A 11 -30.52 -21.26 -20.32
CA GLY A 11 -29.30 -20.44 -20.42
C GLY A 11 -29.01 -19.53 -19.23
N GLY A 12 -29.98 -19.29 -18.34
CA GLY A 12 -29.84 -18.34 -17.23
C GLY A 12 -29.25 -18.91 -15.93
N LEU A 13 -29.15 -20.23 -15.78
CA LEU A 13 -28.84 -20.86 -14.47
C LEU A 13 -27.34 -21.11 -14.22
N VAL A 14 -26.45 -20.79 -15.16
CA VAL A 14 -25.01 -21.19 -15.06
C VAL A 14 -24.07 -20.04 -14.69
N ILE A 15 -24.53 -18.78 -14.60
CA ILE A 15 -23.63 -17.62 -14.40
C ILE A 15 -23.69 -17.03 -12.97
N PHE A 16 -24.22 -17.76 -11.98
CA PHE A 16 -24.30 -17.26 -10.59
C PHE A 16 -23.37 -17.95 -9.57
N ASN A 17 -22.41 -18.77 -10.02
CA ASN A 17 -21.53 -19.51 -9.10
C ASN A 17 -20.04 -19.08 -9.13
N GLY A 18 -19.73 -17.94 -9.76
CA GLY A 18 -18.33 -17.54 -10.01
C GLY A 18 -17.79 -16.36 -9.21
N TYR A 19 -18.60 -15.64 -8.42
CA TYR A 19 -18.09 -14.48 -7.68
C TYR A 19 -17.62 -14.88 -6.28
N SER A 20 -16.42 -15.45 -6.29
CA SER A 20 -15.50 -15.65 -5.17
C SER A 20 -15.54 -14.45 -4.20
N LYS A 21 -16.22 -14.61 -3.07
CA LYS A 21 -16.14 -13.72 -1.91
C LYS A 21 -15.18 -14.28 -0.88
N ASN A 22 -13.91 -14.40 -1.25
CA ASN A 22 -12.79 -14.41 -0.31
C ASN A 22 -12.43 -12.94 0.00
N ALA A 23 -13.40 -12.22 0.55
CA ALA A 23 -13.12 -11.00 1.30
C ALA A 23 -12.53 -11.45 2.65
N SER A 24 -11.23 -11.75 2.63
CA SER A 24 -10.43 -11.91 3.83
C SER A 24 -10.43 -10.56 4.55
N SER A 25 -11.40 -10.38 5.45
CA SER A 25 -11.45 -9.28 6.41
C SER A 25 -10.35 -9.49 7.45
N ASN A 26 -9.09 -9.37 7.02
CA ASN A 26 -8.07 -8.93 7.96
C ASN A 26 -8.40 -7.47 8.29
N PRO A 27 -8.36 -7.05 9.55
CA PRO A 27 -8.39 -5.63 9.85
C PRO A 27 -7.21 -5.01 9.08
N VAL A 28 -7.52 -4.24 8.04
CA VAL A 28 -6.52 -3.43 7.35
C VAL A 28 -6.16 -2.38 8.38
N GLU A 29 -5.09 -2.65 9.13
CA GLU A 29 -4.43 -1.66 9.97
C GLU A 29 -4.23 -0.44 9.07
N GLU A 30 -4.98 0.63 9.35
CA GLU A 30 -4.97 1.79 8.50
C GLU A 30 -3.61 2.45 8.65
N LYS A 31 -2.74 2.18 7.66
CA LYS A 31 -1.41 2.76 7.64
C LYS A 31 -1.52 4.28 7.79
N PRO A 32 -0.69 4.91 8.64
CA PRO A 32 -0.69 6.36 8.76
C PRO A 32 -0.38 6.96 7.39
N ARG A 33 -1.29 7.79 6.87
CA ARG A 33 -1.17 8.41 5.52
C ARG A 33 -0.96 9.92 5.56
N ASP A 34 -0.97 10.54 6.73
CA ASP A 34 -0.63 11.96 6.90
C ASP A 34 0.64 12.12 7.75
N PHE A 35 1.76 12.33 7.05
CA PHE A 35 3.05 12.67 7.64
C PHE A 35 3.92 13.41 6.61
N LYS A 36 4.92 14.18 7.07
CA LYS A 36 5.68 15.09 6.18
C LYS A 36 6.36 14.37 5.00
N CYS A 37 6.79 13.13 5.15
CA CYS A 37 7.49 12.42 4.09
C CYS A 37 6.63 12.26 2.81
N LEU A 38 5.33 11.95 2.95
CA LEU A 38 4.42 11.80 1.79
C LEU A 38 4.10 13.13 1.09
N LYS A 39 4.35 14.27 1.76
CA LYS A 39 4.18 15.60 1.15
C LYS A 39 5.27 15.86 0.10
N CYS A 40 6.48 15.33 0.31
CA CYS A 40 7.63 15.50 -0.57
C CYS A 40 7.92 14.30 -1.49
N HIS A 41 7.61 13.08 -1.05
CA HIS A 41 7.92 11.83 -1.77
C HIS A 41 6.69 11.27 -2.49
N LYS A 42 6.61 11.48 -3.80
CA LYS A 42 5.46 11.09 -4.64
C LYS A 42 5.92 10.47 -5.97
N GLY A 43 5.04 9.70 -6.60
CA GLY A 43 5.26 9.11 -7.92
C GLY A 43 6.52 8.24 -7.97
N SER A 44 7.42 8.51 -8.91
CA SER A 44 8.69 7.78 -9.04
C SER A 44 9.62 7.94 -7.83
N LYS A 45 9.45 8.99 -7.02
CA LYS A 45 10.20 9.24 -5.79
C LYS A 45 9.38 8.94 -4.53
N SER A 46 8.37 8.09 -4.63
CA SER A 46 7.62 7.63 -3.46
C SER A 46 8.52 6.87 -2.49
N LEU A 47 8.11 6.79 -1.22
CA LEU A 47 8.90 6.13 -0.18
C LEU A 47 9.14 4.65 -0.50
N GLU A 48 8.13 3.95 -0.99
CA GLU A 48 8.19 2.53 -1.36
C GLU A 48 9.20 2.30 -2.48
N ASN A 49 9.18 3.17 -3.50
CA ASN A 49 10.12 3.11 -4.61
C ASN A 49 11.55 3.35 -4.12
N MET A 50 11.76 4.36 -3.27
CA MET A 50 13.07 4.68 -2.74
C MET A 50 13.62 3.58 -1.82
N VAL A 51 12.78 2.99 -0.97
CA VAL A 51 13.13 1.88 -0.08
C VAL A 51 13.52 0.66 -0.90
N LYS A 52 12.75 0.35 -1.95
CA LYS A 52 13.04 -0.75 -2.87
C LYS A 52 14.33 -0.53 -3.66
N GLU A 53 14.53 0.67 -4.22
CA GLU A 53 15.73 1.03 -4.98
C GLU A 53 16.99 0.95 -4.12
N LYS A 54 16.89 1.37 -2.86
CA LYS A 54 18.00 1.37 -1.90
C LYS A 54 18.14 0.07 -1.12
N ASN A 55 17.27 -0.90 -1.33
CA ASN A 55 17.21 -2.17 -0.60
C ASN A 55 17.17 -1.97 0.92
N ILE A 56 16.42 -0.96 1.39
CA ILE A 56 16.27 -0.70 2.83
C ILE A 56 15.36 -1.77 3.42
N THR A 57 15.83 -2.47 4.44
CA THR A 57 15.10 -3.63 5.00
C THR A 57 14.72 -3.49 6.48
N SER A 58 15.30 -2.53 7.19
CA SER A 58 15.02 -2.30 8.62
C SER A 58 14.70 -0.85 8.95
N ALA A 59 14.03 -0.69 10.09
CA ALA A 59 13.71 0.60 10.67
C ALA A 59 14.98 1.41 10.97
N GLU A 60 16.01 0.77 11.54
CA GLU A 60 17.29 1.38 11.88
C GLU A 60 18.02 1.91 10.64
N GLU A 61 18.00 1.16 9.55
CA GLU A 61 18.63 1.57 8.30
C GLU A 61 17.96 2.83 7.75
N LEU A 62 16.62 2.88 7.78
CA LEU A 62 15.89 4.10 7.41
C LEU A 62 16.23 5.27 8.33
N ARG A 63 16.28 5.06 9.65
CA ARG A 63 16.63 6.11 10.63
C ARG A 63 18.05 6.66 10.36
N VAL A 64 19.02 5.78 10.15
CA VAL A 64 20.40 6.17 9.83
C VAL A 64 20.45 6.94 8.51
N LEU A 65 19.75 6.49 7.48
CA LEU A 65 19.75 7.16 6.18
C LEU A 65 19.15 8.57 6.27
N ILE A 66 18.04 8.73 7.00
CA ILE A 66 17.38 10.02 7.16
C ILE A 66 18.21 11.00 7.99
N ARG A 67 18.88 10.52 9.05
CA ARG A 67 19.63 11.38 9.99
C ARG A 67 21.09 11.60 9.59
N LYS A 68 21.74 10.61 8.96
CA LYS A 68 23.19 10.61 8.67
C LYS A 68 23.52 10.36 7.20
N GLY A 69 22.53 10.05 6.36
CA GLY A 69 22.75 9.83 4.94
C GLY A 69 23.13 11.09 4.16
N PRO A 70 23.48 10.95 2.87
CA PRO A 70 23.97 12.05 2.03
C PRO A 70 22.95 13.18 1.82
N LYS A 71 21.67 12.93 2.10
CA LYS A 71 20.58 13.91 2.00
C LYS A 71 19.95 14.25 3.36
N SER A 72 20.62 13.93 4.47
CA SER A 72 20.10 14.19 5.81
C SER A 72 19.82 15.66 6.07
N GLY A 73 20.58 16.56 5.44
CA GLY A 73 20.37 18.01 5.50
C GLY A 73 18.96 18.45 5.07
N LEU A 74 18.29 17.69 4.20
CA LEU A 74 16.91 17.95 3.76
C LEU A 74 15.85 17.48 4.77
N HIS A 75 16.24 16.67 5.76
CA HIS A 75 15.34 16.05 6.73
C HIS A 75 15.59 16.53 8.17
N THR A 76 16.36 17.61 8.36
CA THR A 76 16.70 18.16 9.67
C THR A 76 15.49 18.57 10.50
N THR A 77 14.41 18.99 9.85
CA THR A 77 13.16 19.45 10.48
C THR A 77 12.06 18.38 10.50
N VAL A 78 12.36 17.16 10.05
CA VAL A 78 11.43 16.03 10.14
C VAL A 78 11.45 15.53 11.58
N PRO A 79 10.32 15.59 12.32
CA PRO A 79 10.24 15.09 13.68
C PRO A 79 10.34 13.57 13.68
N ASP A 80 10.80 12.99 14.79
CA ASP A 80 10.90 11.53 14.93
C ASP A 80 9.53 10.86 14.79
N GLU A 81 8.44 11.52 15.21
CA GLU A 81 7.07 11.02 15.04
C GLU A 81 6.71 10.74 13.57
N ASP A 82 7.08 11.65 12.66
CA ASP A 82 6.84 11.45 11.22
C ASP A 82 7.72 10.33 10.65
N LEU A 83 8.91 10.13 11.23
CA LEU A 83 9.80 9.04 10.85
C LEU A 83 9.24 7.68 11.30
N GLU A 84 8.68 7.59 12.51
CA GLU A 84 8.01 6.38 12.99
C GLU A 84 6.76 6.05 12.16
N LYS A 85 5.96 7.07 11.78
CA LYS A 85 4.85 6.89 10.82
C LYS A 85 5.35 6.37 9.47
N ALA A 86 6.49 6.85 8.99
CA ALA A 86 7.10 6.34 7.76
C ALA A 86 7.53 4.87 7.88
N ILE A 87 8.14 4.49 9.00
CA ILE A 87 8.56 3.11 9.30
C ILE A 87 7.35 2.17 9.31
N GLN A 88 6.29 2.56 10.02
CA GLN A 88 5.01 1.83 10.03
C GLN A 88 4.39 1.74 8.64
N TYR A 89 4.33 2.85 7.90
CA TYR A 89 3.79 2.89 6.55
C TYR A 89 4.52 1.91 5.60
N LEU A 90 5.84 1.84 5.73
CA LEU A 90 6.72 0.97 4.95
C LEU A 90 6.77 -0.48 5.44
N ASN A 91 6.14 -0.79 6.58
CA ASN A 91 6.21 -2.09 7.26
C ASN A 91 7.66 -2.55 7.53
N LEU A 92 8.55 -1.61 7.91
CA LEU A 92 9.92 -1.95 8.29
C LEU A 92 9.95 -2.48 9.72
N LYS A 93 10.76 -3.51 9.95
CA LYS A 93 10.93 -4.16 11.25
C LYS A 93 12.10 -3.59 12.02
#